data_AF-A0A3D0G725-F1
#
_entry.id   AF-A0A3D0G725-F1
#
_cell.length_a   1.000
_cell.length_b   1.000
_cell.length_c   1.000
_cell.angle_alpha   90.00
_cell.angle_beta   90.00
_cell.angle_gamma   90.00
#
_symmetry.space_group_name_H-M   'P 1'
#
loop_
_entity.id
_entity.type
_entity.pdbx_description
1 polymer ?
#
loop_
_entity_poly.entity_id
_entity_poly.type
_entity_poly.pdbx_seq_one_letter_code
_entity_poly.pdbx_strand_id
1 'polypeptide(L)' 'MERDIAVVGMACRLPMADCPDAAWSLVSEGRHAIAEAPPERWATKMRVAEQKGARTQPFPKA' A
#
# COMPACT_ATOMS: atom_id res chain seq x y z
N MET A 1 -8.00 27.31 -18.70
CA MET A 1 -8.32 27.64 -17.30
C MET A 1 -8.37 26.32 -16.56
N GLU A 2 -7.38 26.08 -15.71
CA GLU A 2 -7.37 24.92 -14.83
C GLU A 2 -8.09 25.32 -13.53
N ARG A 3 -8.95 24.44 -13.02
CA ARG A 3 -9.73 24.70 -11.81
C ARG A 3 -9.35 23.67 -10.76
N ASP A 4 -9.01 24.16 -9.58
CA ASP A 4 -8.65 23.32 -8.44
C ASP A 4 -9.86 22.51 -7.96
N ILE A 5 -9.57 21.32 -7.45
CA ILE A 5 -10.56 20.42 -6.86
C ILE A 5 -10.26 20.29 -5.36
N ALA A 6 -11.26 20.59 -4.52
CA ALA A 6 -11.15 20.45 -3.08
C ALA A 6 -11.58 19.05 -2.61
N VAL A 7 -10.83 18.49 -1.66
CA VAL A 7 -11.25 17.31 -0.90
C VAL A 7 -12.00 17.80 0.33
N VAL A 8 -13.32 17.60 0.36
CA VAL A 8 -14.21 18.10 1.43
C VAL A 8 -14.54 17.05 2.50
N GLY A 9 -14.10 15.80 2.30
CA GLY A 9 -14.29 14.71 3.26
C GLY A 9 -13.55 13.45 2.83
N MET A 10 -13.27 12.56 3.79
CA MET A 10 -12.61 11.28 3.53
C MET A 10 -13.14 10.17 4.46
N ALA A 11 -13.11 8.94 3.97
CA ALA A 11 -13.32 7.74 4.76
C ALA A 11 -12.44 6.63 4.17
N CYS A 12 -11.85 5.79 5.01
CA CYS A 12 -11.00 4.69 4.57
C CYS A 12 -11.09 3.51 5.54
N ARG A 13 -10.80 2.31 5.02
CA ARG A 13 -10.57 1.10 5.80
C ARG A 13 -9.31 0.45 5.28
N LEU A 14 -8.25 0.54 6.06
CA LEU A 14 -6.90 0.11 5.71
C LEU A 14 -6.43 -0.97 6.69
N PRO A 15 -5.36 -1.72 6.36
CA PRO A 15 -4.74 -2.61 7.32
C PRO A 15 -4.32 -1.83 8.57
N MET A 16 -4.70 -2.33 9.75
CA MET A 16 -4.45 -1.70 11.05
C MET A 16 -5.01 -0.27 11.24
N ALA A 17 -5.87 0.22 10.34
CA ALA A 17 -6.54 1.52 10.48
C ALA A 17 -7.96 1.46 9.93
N ASP A 18 -8.94 1.48 10.83
CA ASP A 18 -10.37 1.43 10.52
C ASP A 18 -11.02 2.81 10.33
N CYS A 19 -10.26 3.89 10.59
CA CYS A 19 -10.66 5.26 10.37
C CYS A 19 -9.51 6.14 9.82
N PRO A 20 -9.82 7.33 9.27
CA PRO A 20 -8.80 8.27 8.79
C PRO A 20 -7.78 8.69 9.83
N ASP A 21 -8.20 8.90 11.08
CA ASP A 21 -7.30 9.28 12.18
C ASP A 21 -6.26 8.19 12.46
N ALA A 22 -6.69 6.92 12.50
CA ALA A 22 -5.78 5.79 12.69
C ALA A 22 -4.80 5.64 11.51
N ALA A 23 -5.25 5.93 10.28
CA ALA A 23 -4.38 5.94 9.11
C ALA A 23 -3.33 7.06 9.20
N TRP A 24 -3.74 8.25 9.66
CA TRP A 24 -2.84 9.38 9.86
C TRP A 24 -1.77 9.10 10.93
N SER A 25 -2.15 8.48 12.04
CA SER A 25 -1.19 8.03 13.07
C SER A 25 -0.14 7.07 12.51
N LEU A 26 -0.55 6.06 11.74
CA LEU A 26 0.40 5.10 11.13
C LEU A 26 1.44 5.79 10.24
N VAL A 27 0.99 6.71 9.37
CA VAL A 27 1.87 7.43 8.43
C VAL A 27 2.77 8.42 9.15
N SER A 28 2.22 9.20 10.09
CA SER A 28 2.97 10.21 10.83
C SER A 28 4.01 9.60 11.78
N GLU A 29 3.75 8.41 12.34
CA GLU A 29 4.70 7.64 13.15
C GLU A 29 5.69 6.83 12.30
N GLY A 30 5.54 6.80 10.97
CA GLY A 30 6.42 6.03 10.06
C GLY A 30 6.29 4.51 10.23
N ARG A 31 5.14 4.01 10.68
CA ARG A 31 4.89 2.58 10.93
C ARG A 31 4.36 1.88 9.69
N HIS A 32 4.60 0.58 9.59
CA HIS A 32 4.06 -0.25 8.50
C HIS A 32 2.84 -1.06 8.94
N ALA A 33 1.93 -1.30 8.00
CA ALA A 33 0.77 -2.18 8.19
C ALA A 33 0.81 -3.47 7.36
N ILE A 34 2.02 -3.87 6.95
CA ILE A 34 2.27 -5.12 6.22
C ILE A 34 2.12 -6.30 7.18
N ALA A 35 1.29 -7.27 6.81
CA ALA A 35 1.07 -8.51 7.54
C ALA A 35 0.97 -9.68 6.56
N GLU A 36 1.15 -10.90 7.07
CA GLU A 36 0.80 -12.11 6.30
C GLU A 36 -0.68 -12.08 5.92
N ALA A 37 -0.99 -12.53 4.72
CA ALA A 37 -2.36 -12.59 4.29
C ALA A 37 -3.12 -13.67 5.05
N PRO A 38 -4.35 -13.38 5.53
CA PRO A 38 -5.17 -14.39 6.20
C PRO A 38 -5.36 -15.62 5.30
N PRO A 39 -5.19 -16.85 5.82
CA PRO A 39 -5.28 -18.07 5.02
C PRO A 39 -6.68 -18.25 4.41
N GLU A 40 -7.71 -17.64 4.99
CA GLU A 40 -9.07 -17.65 4.47
C GLU A 40 -9.25 -16.79 3.21
N ARG A 41 -8.37 -15.82 2.96
CA ARG A 41 -8.47 -14.97 1.75
C ARG A 41 -8.15 -15.77 0.48
N TRP A 42 -7.21 -16.70 0.55
CA TRP A 42 -6.77 -17.48 -0.59
C TRP A 42 -6.51 -18.94 -0.18
N ALA A 43 -7.41 -19.83 -0.59
CA ALA A 43 -7.35 -21.27 -0.29
C ALA A 43 -6.17 -22.02 -0.95
N THR A 44 -5.39 -21.36 -1.81
CA THR A 44 -4.27 -21.97 -2.54
C THR A 44 -2.97 -21.42 -1.98
N LYS A 45 -2.11 -22.31 -1.46
CA LYS A 45 -0.71 -22.06 -1.11
C LYS A 45 -0.12 -20.99 -2.01
N MET A 46 0.01 -19.77 -1.47
CA MET A 46 0.67 -18.68 -2.15
C MET A 46 2.07 -19.17 -2.51
N ARG A 47 2.29 -19.42 -3.80
CA ARG A 47 3.62 -19.69 -4.33
C ARG A 47 4.36 -18.38 -4.15
N VAL A 48 5.18 -18.29 -3.10
CA VAL A 48 6.18 -17.23 -2.96
C VAL A 48 7.05 -17.36 -4.19
N ALA A 49 6.73 -16.58 -5.23
CA ALA A 49 7.63 -16.39 -6.34
C ALA A 49 8.82 -15.65 -5.71
N GLU A 50 9.84 -16.41 -5.35
CA GLU A 50 11.13 -15.89 -4.97
C GLU A 50 11.68 -15.11 -6.17
N GLN A 51 11.25 -13.85 -6.32
CA GLN A 51 11.83 -12.92 -7.27
C GLN A 51 13.20 -12.51 -6.73
N LYS A 52 14.17 -13.43 -6.86
CA LYS A 52 15.58 -13.07 -6.78
C LYS A 52 15.88 -12.13 -7.95
N GLY A 53 16.16 -10.88 -7.62
CA GLY A 53 16.83 -9.91 -8.50
C GLY A 53 16.02 -9.51 -9.74
N ALA A 54 15.01 -8.65 -9.57
CA ALA A 54 14.51 -7.89 -10.71
C ALA A 54 15.61 -6.94 -11.20
N ARG A 55 16.21 -7.29 -12.33
CA ARG A 55 17.00 -6.45 -13.26
C ARG A 55 16.89 -4.95 -12.95
N THR A 56 17.92 -4.37 -12.37
CA THR A 56 18.26 -2.98 -12.69
C THR A 56 18.83 -2.97 -14.11
N GLN A 57 17.97 -2.92 -15.12
CA GLN A 57 18.41 -2.38 -16.40
C GLN A 57 18.36 -0.85 -16.24
N PRO A 58 19.50 -0.15 -16.32
CA PRO A 58 19.46 1.31 -16.32
C PRO A 58 18.65 1.77 -17.53
N PHE A 59 17.79 2.78 -17.33
CA PHE A 59 17.11 3.45 -18.42
C PHE A 59 18.17 3.91 -19.46
N PRO A 60 18.01 3.58 -20.75
CA PRO A 60 18.92 4.08 -21.78
C PRO A 60 18.84 5.61 -21.79
N LYS A 61 19.99 6.27 -21.62
CA LYS A 61 20.10 7.72 -21.83
C LYS A 61 20.00 7.99 -23.34
N ALA A 62 19.13 8.93 -23.70
CA ALA A 62 19.03 9.48 -25.05
C ALA A 62 20.29 10.26 -25.43
#